data_AF-A0A409XE27-F1
#
_entry.id   AF-A0A409XE27-F1
#
_cell.length_a   1.000
_cell.length_b   1.000
_cell.length_c   1.000
_cell.angle_alpha   90.00
_cell.angle_beta   90.00
_cell.angle_gamma   90.00
#
_symmetry.space_group_name_H-M   'P 1'
#
loop_
_entity.id
_entity.type
_entity.pdbx_description
1 polymer ?
#
loop_
_entity_poly.entity_id
_entity_poly.type
_entity_poly.pdbx_seq_one_letter_code
_entity_poly.pdbx_strand_id
1 'polypeptide(L)'
;MPNPGNFHGSRLEFLLGEKPAYELAAAAGQGAEAISNIQRQYFKRYPIELPLNVEPTAEFLANVDDDAADVDIQEPDVDKLIPEEYREAVERMEARRAIVNFRKDQIQRWFKYQKAKTAHKNNDTKSKEGLPNPYEILTQKLIGQEHT
;
A
#
# COMPACT_ATOMS: atom_id res chain seq x y z
N MET A 1 11.77 9.18 -18.25
CA MET A 1 10.45 9.41 -17.61
C MET A 1 10.51 8.88 -16.19
N PRO A 2 9.98 9.58 -15.19
CA PRO A 2 9.86 9.03 -13.84
C PRO A 2 8.93 7.80 -13.90
N ASN A 3 9.38 6.69 -13.30
CA ASN A 3 8.62 5.44 -13.25
C ASN A 3 7.27 5.70 -12.56
N PRO A 4 6.11 5.46 -13.21
CA PRO A 4 4.78 5.76 -12.66
C PRO A 4 4.46 4.98 -11.37
N GLY A 5 5.30 3.99 -11.02
CA GLY A 5 5.09 3.15 -9.85
C GLY A 5 4.21 1.94 -10.18
N ASN A 6 4.23 0.95 -9.30
CA ASN A 6 3.53 -0.33 -9.52
C ASN A 6 2.00 -0.24 -9.34
N PHE A 7 1.48 0.87 -8.82
CA PHE A 7 0.06 1.08 -8.54
C PHE A 7 -0.43 2.35 -9.24
N HIS A 8 -1.59 2.27 -9.87
CA HIS A 8 -2.25 3.37 -10.58
C HIS A 8 -3.77 3.30 -10.36
N GLY A 9 -4.51 4.33 -10.76
CA GLY A 9 -5.97 4.37 -10.69
C GLY A 9 -6.50 4.12 -9.27
N SER A 10 -7.59 3.34 -9.18
CA SER A 10 -8.29 3.10 -7.91
C SER A 10 -7.42 2.37 -6.88
N ARG A 11 -6.50 1.51 -7.32
CA ARG A 11 -5.53 0.84 -6.45
C ARG A 11 -4.60 1.83 -5.75
N LEU A 12 -4.12 2.82 -6.49
CA LEU A 12 -3.26 3.86 -5.90
C LEU A 12 -4.07 4.76 -4.95
N GLU A 13 -5.30 5.13 -5.34
CA GLU A 13 -6.20 5.93 -4.50
C GLU A 13 -6.48 5.24 -3.16
N PHE A 14 -6.74 3.93 -3.19
CA PHE A 14 -6.91 3.12 -1.99
C PHE A 14 -5.65 3.15 -1.10
N LEU A 15 -4.47 2.88 -1.65
CA LEU A 15 -3.22 2.88 -0.88
C LEU A 15 -2.87 4.25 -0.30
N LEU A 16 -3.21 5.33 -1.01
CA LEU A 16 -3.06 6.70 -0.52
C LEU A 16 -4.05 7.00 0.62
N GLY A 17 -5.28 6.51 0.53
CA GLY A 17 -6.29 6.61 1.59
C GLY A 17 -5.89 5.88 2.87
N GLU A 18 -5.26 4.72 2.76
CA GLU A 18 -4.79 3.92 3.90
C GLU A 18 -3.48 4.45 4.53
N LYS A 19 -2.76 5.33 3.82
CA LYS A 19 -1.46 5.84 4.26
C LYS A 19 -1.47 6.50 5.65
N PRO A 20 -2.41 7.39 5.99
CA PRO A 20 -2.43 8.02 7.31
C PRO A 20 -2.61 6.99 8.44
N ALA A 21 -3.49 6.01 8.26
CA ALA A 21 -3.71 4.94 9.23
C ALA A 21 -2.46 4.08 9.42
N TYR A 22 -1.80 3.72 8.31
CA TYR A 22 -0.51 3.04 8.36
C TYR A 22 0.57 3.84 9.08
N GLU A 23 0.72 5.14 8.80
CA GLU A 23 1.74 5.97 9.44
C GLU A 23 1.53 6.08 10.96
N LEU A 24 0.28 6.22 11.41
CA LEU A 24 -0.08 6.20 12.84
C LEU A 24 0.26 4.84 13.49
N ALA A 25 -0.18 3.73 12.89
CA ALA A 25 0.12 2.39 13.41
C ALA A 25 1.63 2.10 13.40
N ALA A 26 2.35 2.54 12.36
CA ALA A 26 3.79 2.37 12.25
C ALA A 26 4.57 3.22 13.26
N ALA A 27 4.03 4.33 13.75
CA ALA A 27 4.58 5.11 14.85
C ALA A 27 4.35 4.42 16.21
N ALA A 28 3.21 3.72 16.36
CA ALA A 28 2.88 2.92 17.54
C ALA A 28 3.55 1.51 17.56
N GLY A 29 4.36 1.17 16.56
CA GLY A 29 4.99 -0.16 16.45
C GLY A 29 4.07 -1.25 15.88
N GLN A 30 2.84 -0.93 15.50
CA GLN A 30 1.83 -1.84 14.95
C GLN A 30 1.78 -1.82 13.41
N GLY A 31 2.84 -1.37 12.75
CA GLY A 31 2.87 -1.24 11.29
C GLY A 31 2.68 -2.55 10.53
N ALA A 32 3.06 -3.70 11.11
CA ALA A 32 2.85 -5.00 10.49
C ALA A 32 1.36 -5.40 10.46
N GLU A 33 0.64 -5.16 11.56
CA GLU A 33 -0.80 -5.42 11.67
C GLU A 33 -1.59 -4.53 10.71
N ALA A 34 -1.23 -3.24 10.63
CA ALA A 34 -1.83 -2.32 9.66
C ALA A 34 -1.62 -2.80 8.22
N ILE A 35 -0.41 -3.27 7.86
CA ILE A 35 -0.14 -3.81 6.53
C ILE A 35 -0.98 -5.07 6.27
N SER A 36 -1.13 -5.96 7.25
CA SER A 36 -1.97 -7.16 7.10
C SER A 36 -3.43 -6.79 6.82
N ASN A 37 -3.98 -5.82 7.55
CA ASN A 37 -5.35 -5.33 7.33
C ASN A 37 -5.51 -4.68 5.95
N ILE A 38 -4.57 -3.83 5.55
CA ILE A 38 -4.58 -3.19 4.22
C ILE A 38 -4.47 -4.24 3.11
N GLN A 39 -3.62 -5.26 3.26
CA GLN A 39 -3.51 -6.36 2.30
C GLN A 39 -4.82 -7.13 2.19
N ARG A 40 -5.48 -7.43 3.31
CA ARG A 40 -6.77 -8.12 3.34
C ARG A 40 -7.83 -7.34 2.56
N GLN A 41 -8.02 -6.06 2.90
CA GLN A 41 -8.96 -5.17 2.21
C GLN A 41 -8.61 -5.01 0.72
N TYR A 42 -7.32 -4.87 0.40
CA TYR A 42 -6.84 -4.77 -0.97
C TYR A 42 -7.28 -5.98 -1.82
N PHE A 43 -7.11 -7.21 -1.33
CA PHE A 43 -7.49 -8.40 -2.11
C PHE A 43 -9.00 -8.61 -2.23
N LYS A 44 -9.80 -8.03 -1.34
CA LYS A 44 -11.26 -7.99 -1.49
C LYS A 44 -11.70 -7.04 -2.60
N ARG A 45 -11.08 -5.85 -2.64
CA ARG A 45 -11.35 -4.82 -3.66
C ARG A 45 -10.75 -5.14 -5.02
N TYR A 46 -9.60 -5.79 -5.04
CA TYR A 46 -8.82 -6.07 -6.25
C TYR A 46 -8.53 -7.57 -6.36
N PRO A 47 -9.44 -8.36 -6.97
CA PRO A 47 -9.26 -9.79 -7.17
C PRO A 47 -7.94 -10.10 -7.87
N ILE A 48 -7.27 -11.16 -7.45
CA ILE A 48 -5.97 -11.57 -8.03
C ILE A 48 -6.10 -12.20 -9.41
N GLU A 49 -7.29 -12.67 -9.73
CA GLU A 49 -7.68 -13.17 -11.04
C GLU A 49 -7.76 -12.01 -12.07
N LEU A 50 -7.92 -10.77 -11.60
CA LEU A 50 -7.89 -9.57 -12.43
C LEU A 50 -6.44 -9.08 -12.62
N PRO A 51 -5.95 -8.96 -13.86
CA PRO A 51 -4.62 -8.41 -14.13
C PRO A 51 -4.42 -7.02 -13.53
N LEU A 52 -3.18 -6.69 -13.15
CA LEU A 52 -2.84 -5.41 -12.50
C LEU A 52 -3.20 -4.17 -13.33
N ASN A 53 -3.10 -4.31 -14.65
CA ASN A 53 -3.40 -3.24 -15.61
C ASN A 53 -4.90 -3.06 -15.87
N VAL A 54 -5.75 -3.91 -15.29
CA VAL A 54 -7.21 -3.84 -15.43
C VAL A 54 -7.81 -3.46 -14.08
N GLU A 55 -8.54 -2.36 -14.05
CA GLU A 55 -9.24 -1.89 -12.84
C GLU A 55 -10.60 -2.61 -12.73
N PRO A 56 -11.03 -3.01 -11.50
CA PRO A 56 -12.41 -3.42 -11.28
C PRO A 56 -13.37 -2.28 -11.61
N THR A 57 -14.62 -2.61 -11.93
CA THR A 57 -15.63 -1.59 -12.17
C THR A 57 -15.94 -0.82 -10.88
N ALA A 58 -16.35 0.45 -11.02
CA ALA A 58 -16.74 1.27 -9.88
C ALA A 58 -17.92 0.64 -9.11
N GLU A 59 -18.86 0.02 -9.82
CA GLU A 59 -19.98 -0.72 -9.22
C GLU A 59 -19.51 -1.93 -8.40
N PHE A 60 -18.47 -2.64 -8.85
CA PHE A 60 -17.89 -3.73 -8.06
C PHE A 60 -17.30 -3.18 -6.77
N LEU A 61 -16.44 -2.15 -6.86
CA LEU A 61 -15.77 -1.56 -5.70
C LEU A 61 -16.74 -0.99 -4.66
N ALA A 62 -17.87 -0.43 -5.09
CA ALA A 62 -18.90 0.12 -4.19
C ALA A 62 -19.64 -0.96 -3.38
N ASN A 63 -19.66 -2.20 -3.86
CA ASN A 63 -20.33 -3.33 -3.20
C ASN A 63 -19.38 -4.18 -2.34
N VAL A 64 -18.09 -3.83 -2.27
CA VAL A 64 -17.13 -4.59 -1.47
C VAL A 64 -17.27 -4.25 0.00
N ASP A 65 -17.48 -5.27 0.82
CA ASP A 65 -17.44 -5.19 2.28
C ASP A 65 -16.03 -5.55 2.81
N ASP A 66 -15.31 -4.52 3.22
CA ASP A 66 -13.96 -4.63 3.79
C ASP A 66 -13.93 -5.33 5.15
N ASP A 67 -15.06 -5.38 5.88
CA ASP A 67 -15.16 -5.96 7.22
C ASP A 67 -15.62 -7.42 7.20
N ALA A 68 -16.28 -7.87 6.13
CA ALA A 68 -16.73 -9.25 5.94
C ALA A 68 -15.67 -10.33 6.26
N ALA A 69 -16.04 -11.46 6.84
CA ALA A 69 -15.08 -12.54 7.11
C ALA A 69 -14.36 -13.01 5.81
N ASP A 70 -13.09 -13.38 5.93
CA ASP A 70 -12.33 -13.90 4.79
C ASP A 70 -12.84 -15.29 4.42
N VAL A 71 -13.01 -15.54 3.12
CA VAL A 71 -13.43 -16.85 2.61
C VAL A 71 -12.27 -17.82 2.70
N ASP A 72 -12.49 -18.95 3.37
CA ASP A 72 -11.48 -19.99 3.48
C ASP A 72 -11.25 -20.68 2.13
N ILE A 73 -9.98 -20.77 1.72
CA ILE A 73 -9.60 -21.38 0.44
C ILE A 73 -9.40 -22.87 0.70
N GLN A 74 -10.37 -23.67 0.25
CA GLN A 74 -10.29 -25.13 0.37
C GLN A 74 -9.12 -25.66 -0.47
N GLU A 75 -8.31 -26.53 0.14
CA GLU A 75 -7.25 -27.23 -0.57
C GLU A 75 -7.84 -28.27 -1.53
N PRO A 76 -7.20 -28.54 -2.68
CA PRO A 76 -7.62 -29.62 -3.58
C PRO A 76 -7.67 -30.95 -2.83
N ASP A 77 -8.76 -31.69 -2.98
CA ASP A 77 -8.97 -32.97 -2.28
C ASP A 77 -8.54 -34.14 -3.18
N VAL A 78 -7.54 -34.89 -2.72
CA VAL A 78 -6.97 -36.04 -3.44
C VAL A 78 -8.00 -37.13 -3.69
N ASP A 79 -8.96 -37.31 -2.78
CA ASP A 79 -9.92 -38.41 -2.84
C ASP A 79 -11.13 -38.08 -3.76
N LYS A 80 -11.32 -36.79 -4.07
CA LYS A 80 -12.43 -36.31 -4.91
C LYS A 80 -12.04 -36.07 -6.36
N LEU A 81 -10.78 -35.77 -6.63
CA LEU A 81 -10.28 -35.38 -7.95
C LEU A 81 -9.57 -36.56 -8.63
N ILE A 82 -9.70 -36.63 -9.95
CA ILE A 82 -8.89 -37.56 -10.76
C ILE A 82 -7.42 -37.09 -10.67
N PRO A 83 -6.41 -37.99 -10.66
CA PRO A 83 -5.01 -37.60 -10.44
C PRO A 83 -4.50 -36.43 -11.30
N GLU A 84 -4.91 -36.34 -12.58
CA GLU A 84 -4.52 -35.21 -13.44
C GLU A 84 -5.23 -33.90 -13.04
N GLU A 85 -6.52 -33.94 -12.75
CA GLU A 85 -7.27 -32.75 -12.28
C GLU A 85 -6.75 -32.25 -10.93
N TYR A 86 -6.33 -33.16 -10.05
CA TYR A 86 -5.69 -32.83 -8.79
C TYR A 86 -4.39 -32.06 -9.00
N ARG A 87 -3.52 -32.56 -9.91
CA ARG A 87 -2.26 -31.88 -10.26
C ARG A 87 -2.52 -30.48 -10.80
N GLU A 88 -3.45 -30.34 -11.74
CA GLU A 88 -3.83 -29.02 -12.29
C GLU A 88 -4.43 -28.07 -11.22
N ALA A 89 -5.18 -28.61 -10.25
CA ALA A 89 -5.73 -27.82 -9.15
C ALA A 89 -4.63 -27.33 -8.19
N VAL A 90 -3.65 -28.19 -7.87
CA VAL A 90 -2.49 -27.81 -7.06
C VAL A 90 -1.65 -26.75 -7.76
N GLU A 91 -1.34 -26.94 -9.05
CA GLU A 91 -0.57 -25.97 -9.84
C GLU A 91 -1.25 -24.59 -9.89
N ARG A 92 -2.57 -24.56 -10.12
CA ARG A 92 -3.36 -23.32 -10.06
C ARG A 92 -3.31 -22.66 -8.69
N MET A 93 -3.43 -23.44 -7.62
CA MET A 93 -3.35 -22.93 -6.25
C MET A 93 -1.95 -22.35 -5.94
N GLU A 94 -0.88 -23.02 -6.36
CA GLU A 94 0.49 -22.55 -6.16
C GLU A 94 0.76 -21.26 -6.95
N ALA A 95 0.35 -21.20 -8.22
CA ALA A 95 0.45 -19.99 -9.02
C ALA A 95 -0.30 -18.82 -8.37
N ARG A 96 -1.51 -19.09 -7.85
CA ARG A 96 -2.31 -18.11 -7.09
C ARG A 96 -1.58 -17.63 -5.83
N ARG A 97 -1.02 -18.55 -5.03
CA ARG A 97 -0.23 -18.23 -3.82
C ARG A 97 0.99 -17.36 -4.16
N ALA A 98 1.69 -17.66 -5.26
CA ALA A 98 2.84 -16.88 -5.71
C ALA A 98 2.46 -15.43 -6.07
N ILE A 99 1.36 -15.24 -6.79
CA ILE A 99 0.84 -13.91 -7.15
C ILE A 99 0.44 -13.13 -5.90
N VAL A 100 -0.25 -13.77 -4.95
CA VAL A 100 -0.64 -13.15 -3.68
C VAL A 100 0.58 -12.67 -2.91
N ASN A 101 1.57 -13.54 -2.71
CA ASN A 101 2.78 -13.21 -1.97
C ASN A 101 3.55 -12.07 -2.63
N PHE A 102 3.73 -12.14 -3.95
CA PHE A 102 4.36 -11.08 -4.71
C PHE A 102 3.64 -9.73 -4.52
N ARG A 103 2.31 -9.72 -4.55
CA ARG A 103 1.51 -8.51 -4.38
C ARG A 103 1.58 -7.97 -2.94
N LYS A 104 1.53 -8.85 -1.94
CA LYS A 104 1.75 -8.49 -0.52
C LYS A 104 3.09 -7.77 -0.33
N ASP A 105 4.15 -8.29 -0.94
CA ASP A 105 5.48 -7.69 -0.89
C ASP A 105 5.56 -6.34 -1.62
N GLN A 106 4.82 -6.17 -2.71
CA GLN A 106 4.73 -4.87 -3.40
C GLN A 106 4.05 -3.83 -2.52
N ILE A 107 2.93 -4.16 -1.88
CA ILE A 107 2.21 -3.27 -0.96
C ILE A 107 3.12 -2.91 0.22
N GLN A 108 3.77 -3.89 0.84
CA GLN A 108 4.68 -3.67 1.97
C GLN A 108 5.85 -2.75 1.57
N ARG A 109 6.49 -3.00 0.42
CA ARG A 109 7.59 -2.14 -0.08
C ARG A 109 7.11 -0.72 -0.38
N TRP A 110 5.91 -0.56 -0.93
CA TRP A 110 5.35 0.75 -1.21
C TRP A 110 5.16 1.56 0.07
N PHE A 111 4.57 1.00 1.12
CA PHE A 111 4.41 1.70 2.40
C PHE A 111 5.74 2.01 3.09
N LYS A 112 6.70 1.08 3.08
CA LYS A 112 8.05 1.32 3.57
C LYS A 112 8.71 2.50 2.85
N TYR A 113 8.61 2.54 1.53
CA TYR A 113 9.13 3.63 0.71
C TYR A 113 8.44 4.96 1.01
N GLN A 114 7.11 4.97 1.13
CA GLN A 114 6.36 6.18 1.48
C GLN A 114 6.77 6.72 2.86
N LYS A 115 6.92 5.85 3.87
CA LYS A 115 7.39 6.25 5.20
C LYS A 115 8.79 6.85 5.15
N ALA A 116 9.73 6.21 4.45
CA ALA A 116 11.08 6.74 4.27
C ALA A 116 11.07 8.10 3.57
N LYS A 117 10.25 8.25 2.53
CA LYS A 117 10.07 9.52 1.80
C LYS A 117 9.50 10.63 2.69
N THR A 118 8.51 10.34 3.51
CA THR A 118 7.97 11.30 4.50
C THR A 118 9.05 11.68 5.52
N ALA A 119 9.82 10.73 6.04
CA ALA A 119 10.91 10.98 6.97
C ALA A 119 12.03 11.84 6.36
N HIS A 120 12.43 11.58 5.11
CA HIS A 120 13.40 12.41 4.40
C HIS A 120 12.90 13.85 4.20
N LYS A 121 11.65 14.05 3.79
CA LYS A 121 11.08 15.40 3.70
C LYS A 121 11.12 16.14 5.03
N ASN A 122 10.78 15.45 6.12
CA ASN A 122 10.81 16.04 7.46
C ASN A 122 12.25 16.36 7.91
N ASN A 123 13.22 15.55 7.52
CA ASN A 123 14.64 15.80 7.80
C ASN A 123 15.21 16.91 6.91
N ASP A 124 14.78 17.05 5.66
CA ASP A 124 15.20 18.17 4.78
C ASP A 124 14.63 19.50 5.28
N THR A 125 13.41 19.51 5.84
CA THR A 125 12.88 20.70 6.52
C THR A 125 13.64 21.00 7.81
N LYS A 126 14.04 19.98 8.59
CA LYS A 126 14.86 20.17 9.80
C LYS A 126 16.31 20.55 9.53
N SER A 127 16.89 20.08 8.42
CA SER A 127 18.24 20.45 8.01
C SER A 127 18.33 21.91 7.52
N LYS A 128 17.17 22.55 7.26
CA LYS A 128 17.06 24.00 7.06
C LYS A 128 16.88 24.78 8.36
N GLU A 129 16.77 24.15 9.53
CA GLU A 129 16.69 24.85 10.82
C GLU A 129 18.05 25.42 11.28
N GLY A 130 19.15 25.10 10.57
CA GLY A 130 20.47 25.70 10.80
C GLY A 130 20.82 26.88 9.89
N LEU A 131 20.03 27.15 8.84
CA LEU A 131 20.22 28.27 7.92
C LEU A 131 18.89 29.01 7.81
N PRO A 132 18.77 30.23 8.33
CA PRO A 132 17.50 30.95 8.33
C PRO A 132 16.94 31.03 6.91
N ASN A 133 15.66 30.69 6.77
CA ASN A 133 14.97 30.71 5.49
C ASN A 133 15.12 32.13 4.88
N PRO A 134 15.65 32.29 3.66
CA PRO A 134 15.94 33.61 3.10
C PRO A 134 14.70 34.49 2.98
N TYR A 135 13.51 33.89 2.85
CA TYR A 135 12.24 34.61 2.88
C TYR A 135 11.87 35.10 4.29
N GLU A 136 12.18 34.37 5.35
CA GLU A 136 11.98 34.81 6.74
C GLU A 136 12.92 35.97 7.10
N ILE A 137 14.17 35.92 6.64
CA ILE A 137 15.13 37.03 6.81
C ILE A 137 14.61 38.29 6.10
N LEU A 138 14.09 38.12 4.88
CA LEU A 138 13.56 39.24 4.09
C LEU A 138 12.32 39.85 4.74
N THR A 139 11.39 39.03 5.24
CA THR A 139 10.19 39.53 5.91
C THR A 139 10.52 40.20 7.25
N GLN A 140 11.45 39.65 8.04
CA GLN A 140 11.93 40.30 9.27
C GLN A 140 12.56 41.66 9.01
N LYS A 141 13.39 41.78 7.95
CA LYS A 141 13.97 43.07 7.52
C LYS A 141 12.91 44.08 7.07
N LEU A 142 11.90 43.63 6.33
CA LEU A 142 10.79 44.49 5.88
C LEU A 142 9.92 44.96 7.06
N ILE A 143 9.82 44.17 8.12
CA ILE A 143 9.03 44.47 9.33
C ILE A 143 9.88 45.19 10.40
N GLY A 144 11.19 45.37 10.17
CA GLY A 144 12.10 46.10 11.07
C GLY A 144 12.46 45.35 12.35
N GLN A 145 12.33 44.03 12.38
CA GLN A 145 12.77 43.21 13.51
C GLN A 145 14.17 42.65 13.21
N GLU A 146 15.21 43.37 13.63
CA GLU A 146 16.58 42.83 13.63
C GLU A 146 16.92 42.30 15.03
N HIS A 147 17.34 41.04 15.13
CA HIS A 147 17.94 40.49 16.35
C HIS A 147 19.38 41.02 16.49
N THR A 148 19.64 41.80 17.54
CA THR A 148 21.00 42.01 18.09
C THR A 148 21.55 40.75 18.72
#